data_AF-A0A534T9M9-F1
#
_entry.id   AF-A0A534T9M9-F1
#
_cell.length_a   1.000
_cell.length_b   1.000
_cell.length_c   1.000
_cell.angle_alpha   90.00
_cell.angle_beta   90.00
_cell.angle_gamma   90.00
#
_symmetry.space_group_name_H-M   'P 1'
#
loop_
_entity.id
_entity.type
_entity.pdbx_description
1 polymer ?
#
loop_
_entity_poly.entity_id
_entity_poly.type
_entity_poly.pdbx_seq_one_letter_code
_entity_poly.pdbx_strand_id
1 'polypeptide(L)'
;MPDDGLLLDAEHMQRALARLAHEIVERHREVGAVVLVGIRSRGVHLAHRLATKIAELTSQQLQVGSIDITAYRDDVEQPRERIEVTATDVPLPIDDRVVVLVDDVAALIDRGDREVPIKADFVGQNVGRGERRRVHVRVRELDGADEVRLQ
;
A
#
# COMPACT_ATOMS: atom_id res chain seq x y z
N MET A 1 15.07 -26.92 2.30
CA MET A 1 15.71 -25.61 2.56
C MET A 1 14.61 -24.69 3.05
N PRO A 2 14.59 -24.22 4.31
CA PRO A 2 13.50 -23.38 4.79
C PRO A 2 13.73 -21.91 4.37
N ASP A 3 12.71 -21.30 3.76
CA ASP A 3 12.48 -19.87 3.48
C ASP A 3 13.68 -18.88 3.46
N ASP A 4 14.55 -18.92 2.46
CA ASP A 4 15.70 -17.98 2.35
C ASP A 4 15.33 -16.52 1.98
N GLY A 5 14.05 -16.17 2.01
CA GLY A 5 13.60 -14.83 1.64
C GLY A 5 12.16 -14.46 1.99
N LEU A 6 11.40 -15.24 2.74
CA LEU A 6 10.05 -14.84 3.17
C LEU A 6 10.14 -13.78 4.28
N LEU A 7 9.68 -12.57 4.01
CA LEU A 7 9.67 -11.45 4.96
C LEU A 7 8.36 -11.35 5.73
N LEU A 8 7.25 -11.52 5.02
CA LEU A 8 5.90 -11.53 5.59
C LEU A 8 5.12 -12.66 4.92
N ASP A 9 4.52 -13.53 5.71
CA ASP A 9 3.47 -14.43 5.23
C ASP A 9 2.09 -13.74 5.31
N ALA A 10 1.05 -14.47 4.91
CA ALA A 10 -0.32 -13.98 4.93
C ALA A 10 -0.79 -13.51 6.31
N GLU A 11 -0.42 -14.22 7.39
CA GLU A 11 -0.84 -13.88 8.74
C GLU A 11 -0.14 -12.61 9.22
N HIS A 12 1.16 -12.48 8.94
CA HIS A 12 1.94 -11.27 9.22
C HIS A 12 1.44 -10.06 8.44
N MET A 13 1.09 -10.22 7.15
CA MET A 13 0.47 -9.15 6.36
C MET A 13 -0.87 -8.71 6.94
N GLN A 14 -1.72 -9.65 7.36
CA GLN A 14 -3.02 -9.32 7.97
C GLN A 14 -2.85 -8.56 9.29
N ARG A 15 -1.90 -8.96 10.13
CA ARG A 15 -1.54 -8.23 11.37
C ARG A 15 -1.01 -6.83 11.08
N ALA A 16 -0.12 -6.69 10.09
CA ALA A 16 0.43 -5.40 9.70
C ALA A 16 -0.68 -4.45 9.24
N LEU A 17 -1.57 -4.90 8.35
CA LEU A 17 -2.72 -4.11 7.90
C LEU A 17 -3.66 -3.72 9.06
N ALA A 18 -3.91 -4.61 10.02
CA ALA A 18 -4.70 -4.29 11.21
C ALA A 18 -4.04 -3.20 12.07
N ARG A 19 -2.74 -3.31 12.31
CA ARG A 19 -1.99 -2.27 13.04
C ARG A 19 -2.04 -0.93 12.34
N LEU A 20 -1.81 -0.90 11.02
CA LEU A 20 -1.86 0.34 10.23
C LEU A 20 -3.26 0.98 10.27
N ALA A 21 -4.32 0.16 10.22
CA ALA A 21 -5.69 0.66 10.37
C ALA A 21 -5.90 1.34 11.73
N HIS A 22 -5.46 0.73 12.83
CA HIS A 22 -5.51 1.35 14.16
C HIS A 22 -4.73 2.67 14.22
N GLU A 23 -3.51 2.71 13.69
CA GLU A 23 -2.68 3.93 13.68
C GLU A 23 -3.33 5.07 12.89
N ILE A 24 -3.97 4.78 11.76
CA ILE A 24 -4.72 5.77 10.98
C ILE A 24 -5.88 6.31 11.81
N VAL A 25 -6.68 5.44 12.44
CA VAL A 25 -7.82 5.85 13.26
C VAL A 25 -7.36 6.70 14.46
N GLU A 26 -6.27 6.33 15.12
CA GLU A 26 -5.75 7.07 16.29
C GLU A 26 -5.17 8.43 15.91
N ARG A 27 -4.57 8.55 14.72
CA ARG A 27 -3.93 9.80 14.27
C ARG A 27 -4.93 10.85 13.77
N HIS A 28 -6.15 10.45 13.41
CA HIS A 28 -7.14 11.35 12.81
C HIS A 28 -8.41 11.45 13.68
N ARG A 29 -8.71 12.65 14.18
CA ARG A 29 -9.92 12.90 15.01
C ARG A 29 -11.23 12.56 14.28
N GLU A 30 -11.25 12.77 12.97
CA GLU A 30 -12.40 12.48 12.11
C GLU A 30 -11.93 11.60 10.95
N VAL A 31 -12.07 10.27 11.12
CA VAL A 31 -11.59 9.32 10.11
C VAL A 31 -12.38 9.41 8.79
N GLY A 32 -13.61 9.90 8.82
CA GLY A 32 -14.43 10.14 7.62
C GLY A 32 -13.88 11.21 6.68
N ALA A 33 -12.98 12.08 7.15
CA ALA A 33 -12.26 13.04 6.32
C ALA A 33 -11.01 12.43 5.65
N VAL A 34 -10.67 11.17 5.96
CA VAL A 34 -9.54 10.46 5.37
C VAL A 34 -9.95 9.80 4.06
N VAL A 35 -9.13 10.00 3.03
CA VAL A 35 -9.23 9.31 1.74
C VAL A 35 -7.99 8.46 1.56
N LEU A 36 -8.17 7.16 1.31
CA LEU A 36 -7.07 6.27 0.96
C LEU A 36 -6.84 6.33 -0.55
N VAL A 37 -5.59 6.43 -0.99
CA VAL A 37 -5.27 6.44 -2.42
C VAL A 37 -4.18 5.42 -2.70
N GLY A 38 -4.55 4.35 -3.39
CA GLY A 38 -3.62 3.29 -3.78
C GLY A 38 -2.75 3.70 -4.97
N ILE A 39 -1.44 3.50 -4.85
CA ILE A 39 -0.48 3.70 -5.94
C ILE A 39 -0.22 2.35 -6.61
N ARG A 40 -0.41 2.27 -7.94
CA ARG A 40 -0.35 1.02 -8.72
C ARG A 40 -1.38 -0.04 -8.28
N SER A 41 -1.45 -1.13 -9.03
CA SER A 41 -2.40 -2.23 -8.84
C SER A 41 -2.41 -2.83 -7.42
N ARG A 42 -1.23 -3.18 -6.88
CA ARG A 42 -1.13 -3.79 -5.53
C ARG A 42 -1.47 -2.81 -4.41
N GLY A 43 -1.04 -1.55 -4.52
CA GLY A 43 -1.35 -0.51 -3.55
C GLY A 43 -2.86 -0.25 -3.43
N VAL A 44 -3.60 -0.32 -4.54
CA VAL A 44 -5.07 -0.21 -4.56
C VAL A 44 -5.74 -1.35 -3.79
N HIS A 45 -5.33 -2.60 -3.98
CA HIS A 45 -5.89 -3.72 -3.20
C HIS A 45 -5.60 -3.57 -1.71
N LEU A 46 -4.39 -3.15 -1.35
CA LEU A 46 -4.03 -2.88 0.06
C LEU A 46 -4.86 -1.72 0.65
N ALA A 47 -5.11 -0.67 -0.12
CA ALA A 47 -5.96 0.45 0.28
C ALA A 47 -7.40 0.00 0.57
N HIS A 48 -7.98 -0.85 -0.29
CA HIS A 48 -9.29 -1.46 -0.02
C HIS A 48 -9.31 -2.29 1.26
N ARG A 49 -8.28 -3.13 1.48
CA ARG A 49 -8.17 -3.93 2.71
C ARG A 49 -8.06 -3.04 3.96
N LEU A 50 -7.30 -1.95 3.90
CA LEU A 50 -7.23 -0.97 4.98
C LEU A 50 -8.58 -0.29 5.23
N ALA A 51 -9.28 0.13 4.18
CA ALA A 51 -10.62 0.72 4.30
C ALA A 51 -11.60 -0.24 4.99
N THR A 52 -11.59 -1.53 4.63
CA THR A 52 -12.42 -2.55 5.29
C THR A 52 -12.10 -2.64 6.79
N LYS A 53 -10.83 -2.73 7.16
CA LYS A 53 -10.42 -2.81 8.57
C LYS A 53 -10.78 -1.54 9.35
N ILE A 54 -10.64 -0.37 8.75
CA ILE A 54 -11.04 0.89 9.38
C ILE A 54 -12.57 0.95 9.56
N ALA A 55 -13.34 0.47 8.58
CA ALA A 55 -14.79 0.39 8.68
C ALA A 55 -15.23 -0.59 9.79
N GLU A 56 -14.53 -1.71 9.98
CA GLU A 56 -14.77 -2.63 11.11
C GLU A 56 -14.52 -1.96 12.47
N LEU A 57 -13.53 -1.06 12.55
CA LEU A 57 -13.17 -0.36 13.79
C LEU A 57 -14.08 0.83 14.10
N THR A 58 -14.61 1.51 13.08
CA THR A 58 -15.23 2.84 13.24
C THR A 58 -16.66 2.93 12.74
N SER A 59 -17.17 1.88 12.07
CA SER A 59 -18.40 1.90 11.26
C SER A 59 -18.43 2.94 10.14
N GLN A 60 -17.30 3.61 9.84
CA GLN A 60 -17.18 4.59 8.76
C GLN A 60 -16.56 3.96 7.51
N GLN A 61 -17.21 4.14 6.37
CA GLN A 61 -16.70 3.70 5.08
C GLN A 61 -15.79 4.77 4.50
N LEU A 62 -14.49 4.47 4.41
CA LEU A 62 -13.53 5.37 3.80
C LEU A 62 -13.58 5.23 2.29
N GLN A 63 -13.34 6.35 1.61
CA GLN A 63 -13.22 6.35 0.16
C GLN A 63 -11.82 5.90 -0.25
N VAL A 64 -11.78 5.11 -1.31
CA VAL A 64 -10.55 4.59 -1.89
C VAL A 64 -10.45 5.10 -3.32
N GLY A 65 -9.39 5.83 -3.61
CA GLY A 65 -9.00 6.24 -4.96
C GLY A 65 -7.77 5.48 -5.44
N SER A 66 -7.38 5.75 -6.69
CA SER A 66 -6.19 5.14 -7.30
C SER A 66 -5.36 6.16 -8.08
N ILE A 67 -4.04 5.95 -8.11
CA ILE A 67 -3.12 6.68 -8.98
C ILE A 67 -2.32 5.66 -9.78
N ASP A 68 -2.42 5.75 -11.11
CA ASP A 68 -1.50 5.05 -12.01
C ASP A 68 -0.32 5.97 -12.37
N ILE A 69 0.87 5.59 -11.91
CA ILE A 69 2.13 6.30 -12.18
C ILE A 69 2.86 5.77 -13.43
N THR A 70 2.29 4.79 -14.15
CA THR A 70 2.93 4.15 -15.31
C THR A 70 3.28 5.18 -16.41
N ALA A 71 2.41 6.17 -16.62
CA ALA A 71 2.61 7.23 -17.62
C ALA A 71 3.70 8.24 -17.28
N TYR A 72 4.18 8.28 -16.02
CA TYR A 72 5.18 9.25 -15.53
C TYR A 72 6.56 8.62 -15.29
N ARG A 73 6.75 7.36 -15.69
CA ARG A 73 8.04 6.69 -15.61
C ARG A 73 8.79 6.86 -16.92
N ASP A 74 9.90 7.58 -16.88
CA ASP A 74 10.73 7.88 -18.05
C ASP A 74 11.34 6.63 -18.73
N ASP A 75 11.30 5.46 -18.07
CA ASP A 75 12.04 4.24 -18.48
C ASP A 75 11.15 3.06 -18.98
N VAL A 76 9.86 3.23 -19.28
CA VAL A 76 8.96 2.07 -19.54
C VAL A 76 8.76 1.78 -21.03
N GLU A 77 9.46 0.76 -21.54
CA GLU A 77 9.35 0.24 -22.93
C GLU A 77 8.36 -0.93 -23.13
N GLN A 78 7.55 -1.36 -22.13
CA GLN A 78 6.64 -2.50 -22.34
C GLN A 78 5.21 -2.29 -21.80
N PRO A 79 4.16 -2.54 -22.62
CA PRO A 79 2.79 -2.59 -22.16
C PRO A 79 2.53 -3.93 -21.48
N ARG A 80 2.16 -3.93 -20.19
CA ARG A 80 1.71 -5.15 -19.50
C ARG A 80 0.43 -4.90 -18.70
N GLU A 81 -0.52 -5.80 -18.97
CA GLU A 81 -1.78 -6.09 -18.30
C GLU A 81 -2.55 -4.86 -17.79
N ARG A 82 -3.40 -4.37 -18.70
CA ARG A 82 -4.42 -3.36 -18.47
C ARG A 82 -5.40 -3.84 -17.40
N ILE A 83 -5.11 -3.51 -16.15
CA ILE A 83 -6.20 -3.07 -15.29
C ILE A 83 -6.75 -1.82 -15.99
N GLU A 84 -8.05 -1.74 -16.19
CA GLU A 84 -8.69 -0.47 -16.56
C GLU A 84 -8.65 0.49 -15.36
N VAL A 85 -7.46 0.81 -14.84
CA VAL A 85 -7.25 2.01 -14.04
C VAL A 85 -7.10 3.14 -15.04
N THR A 86 -8.26 3.61 -15.50
CA THR A 86 -8.34 4.90 -16.18
C THR A 86 -7.76 5.94 -15.22
N ALA A 87 -6.97 6.88 -15.75
CA ALA A 87 -6.32 8.01 -15.08
C ALA A 87 -6.86 8.36 -13.68
N THR A 88 -5.95 8.57 -12.70
CA THR A 88 -6.22 9.04 -11.32
C THR A 88 -7.71 9.10 -10.96
N ASP A 89 -8.27 7.96 -10.57
CA ASP A 89 -9.68 7.89 -10.17
C ASP A 89 -9.76 8.18 -8.69
N VAL A 90 -9.92 9.47 -8.36
CA VAL A 90 -10.23 9.92 -7.02
C VAL A 90 -11.68 10.40 -7.04
N PRO A 91 -12.61 9.69 -6.41
CA PRO A 91 -14.04 9.85 -6.65
C PRO A 91 -14.63 11.19 -6.16
N LEU A 92 -13.82 12.10 -5.60
CA LEU A 92 -14.25 13.37 -5.04
C LEU A 92 -13.13 14.43 -5.07
N PRO A 93 -13.49 15.73 -4.91
CA PRO A 93 -12.54 16.76 -4.52
C PRO A 93 -11.82 16.36 -3.22
N ILE A 94 -10.48 16.40 -3.26
CA ILE A 94 -9.61 16.11 -2.11
C ILE A 94 -9.24 17.37 -1.32
N ASP A 95 -9.78 18.53 -1.72
CA ASP A 95 -9.60 19.79 -1.01
C ASP A 95 -10.06 19.63 0.45
N ASP A 96 -9.23 20.11 1.38
CA ASP A 96 -9.42 20.03 2.84
C ASP A 96 -9.52 18.61 3.44
N ARG A 97 -9.11 17.57 2.68
CA ARG A 97 -9.09 16.18 3.16
C ARG A 97 -7.69 15.69 3.48
N VAL A 98 -7.62 14.72 4.39
CA VAL A 98 -6.38 13.99 4.63
C VAL A 98 -6.27 12.86 3.61
N VAL A 99 -5.29 12.95 2.72
CA VAL A 99 -5.00 11.89 1.75
C VAL A 99 -3.90 10.99 2.30
N VAL A 100 -4.20 9.70 2.46
CA VAL A 100 -3.22 8.66 2.82
C VAL A 100 -2.87 7.86 1.58
N LEU A 101 -1.64 8.03 1.11
CA LEU A 101 -1.11 7.28 -0.02
C LEU A 101 -0.71 5.86 0.43
N VAL A 102 -1.18 4.86 -0.31
CA VAL A 102 -0.93 3.45 -0.02
C VAL A 102 -0.11 2.86 -1.16
N ASP A 103 1.15 2.54 -0.88
CA ASP A 103 2.05 1.84 -1.80
C ASP A 103 2.36 0.44 -1.28
N ASP A 104 2.56 -0.51 -2.18
CA ASP A 104 2.83 -1.90 -1.81
C ASP A 104 4.15 -2.07 -1.05
N VAL A 105 5.18 -1.31 -1.44
CA VAL A 105 6.44 -1.25 -0.71
C VAL A 105 6.28 -0.28 0.46
N ALA A 106 6.02 1.01 0.27
CA ALA A 106 6.14 1.97 1.38
C ALA A 106 5.15 1.76 2.55
N ALA A 107 3.94 1.23 2.31
CA ALA A 107 2.96 1.01 3.39
C ALA A 107 3.21 -0.30 4.15
N LEU A 108 3.72 -1.35 3.50
CA LEU A 108 3.99 -2.64 4.15
C LEU A 108 5.45 -2.83 4.54
N ILE A 109 6.40 -2.29 3.76
CA ILE A 109 7.84 -2.51 3.85
C ILE A 109 8.64 -1.22 3.57
N ASP A 110 9.25 -0.63 4.60
CA ASP A 110 10.23 0.45 4.40
C ASP A 110 11.66 -0.09 4.41
N ARG A 111 12.45 0.24 3.38
CA ARG A 111 13.86 -0.13 3.26
C ARG A 111 14.83 0.97 3.66
N GLY A 112 14.36 2.20 3.85
CA GLY A 112 15.18 3.33 4.28
C GLY A 112 16.23 3.84 3.28
N ASP A 113 16.42 3.17 2.14
CA ASP A 113 17.28 3.63 1.03
C ASP A 113 16.44 4.40 0.02
N ARG A 114 16.23 5.70 0.28
CA ARG A 114 15.44 6.58 -0.57
C ARG A 114 16.32 7.59 -1.28
N GLU A 115 16.05 7.79 -2.56
CA GLU A 115 16.73 8.79 -3.40
C GLU A 115 16.09 10.18 -3.28
N VAL A 116 14.94 10.28 -2.58
CA VAL A 116 14.18 11.51 -2.33
C VAL A 116 13.81 11.63 -0.84
N PRO A 117 13.64 12.85 -0.29
CA PRO A 117 13.36 13.09 1.14
C PRO A 117 11.88 12.82 1.50
N ILE A 118 11.31 11.72 1.02
CA ILE A 118 9.94 11.29 1.35
C ILE A 118 10.02 10.23 2.44
N LYS A 119 9.07 10.21 3.39
CA LYS A 119 8.96 9.12 4.36
C LYS A 119 7.54 8.61 4.49
N ALA A 120 7.41 7.29 4.60
CA ALA A 120 6.15 6.66 4.96
C ALA A 120 5.81 7.01 6.41
N ASP A 121 4.64 7.59 6.61
CA ASP A 121 4.09 7.89 7.93
C ASP A 121 3.56 6.64 8.65
N PHE A 122 3.30 5.58 7.89
CA PHE A 122 2.80 4.29 8.34
C PHE A 122 3.56 3.18 7.61
N VAL A 123 4.16 2.26 8.36
CA VAL A 123 5.02 1.20 7.81
C VAL A 123 4.69 -0.12 8.48
N GLY A 124 4.33 -1.14 7.71
CA GLY A 124 4.01 -2.50 8.19
C GLY A 124 5.20 -3.22 8.84
N GLN A 125 6.38 -3.15 8.22
CA GLN A 125 7.64 -3.71 8.70
C GLN A 125 8.83 -2.96 8.07
N ASN A 126 9.94 -2.80 8.81
CA ASN A 126 11.18 -2.26 8.26
C ASN A 126 12.10 -3.41 7.84
N VAL A 127 12.74 -3.29 6.67
CA VAL A 127 13.72 -4.26 6.17
C VAL A 127 15.08 -3.57 6.10
N GLY A 128 16.13 -4.23 6.60
CA GLY A 128 17.47 -3.63 6.71
C GLY A 128 18.14 -3.35 5.36
N ARG A 129 19.00 -2.33 5.34
CA ARG A 129 19.76 -1.85 4.16
C ARG A 129 20.76 -2.85 3.55
N GLY A 130 21.01 -3.99 4.22
CA GLY A 130 22.02 -4.97 3.81
C GLY A 130 21.63 -5.86 2.64
N GLU A 131 20.36 -5.87 2.25
CA GLU A 131 19.85 -6.83 1.26
C GLU A 131 19.61 -6.15 -0.09
N ARG A 132 20.61 -6.22 -0.99
CA ARG A 132 20.48 -5.83 -2.41
C ARG A 132 19.48 -6.68 -3.22
N ARG A 133 18.71 -7.56 -2.56
CA ARG A 133 17.63 -8.35 -3.13
C ARG A 133 16.40 -7.47 -3.29
N ARG A 134 15.61 -7.54 -4.35
CA ARG A 134 14.37 -6.76 -4.53
C ARG A 134 13.28 -7.26 -3.56
N VAL A 135 12.45 -6.35 -3.04
CA VAL A 135 11.19 -6.75 -2.39
C VAL A 135 10.22 -7.14 -3.49
N HIS A 136 9.63 -8.32 -3.36
CA HIS A 136 8.49 -8.72 -4.14
C HIS A 136 7.28 -8.87 -3.22
N VAL A 137 6.29 -7.99 -3.38
CA VAL A 137 5.02 -8.04 -2.65
C VAL A 137 4.02 -8.77 -3.51
N ARG A 138 3.35 -9.78 -2.94
CA ARG A 138 2.24 -10.52 -3.55
C ARG A 138 0.98 -10.28 -2.75
N VAL A 139 -0.11 -9.98 -3.46
CA VAL A 139 -1.44 -9.83 -2.87
C VAL A 139 -2.37 -10.86 -3.49
N ARG A 140 -3.22 -11.50 -2.67
CA ARG A 140 -4.10 -12.59 -3.11
C ARG A 140 -4.92 -12.25 -4.35
N GLU A 141 -5.38 -11.01 -4.48
CA GLU A 141 -6.25 -10.54 -5.57
C GLU A 141 -5.57 -10.58 -6.94
N LEU A 142 -4.24 -10.44 -7.00
CA LEU A 142 -3.48 -10.41 -8.25
C LEU A 142 -2.59 -11.64 -8.42
N ASP A 143 -1.99 -12.10 -7.32
CA ASP A 143 -0.90 -13.07 -7.33
C ASP A 143 -1.31 -14.43 -6.73
N GLY A 144 -2.55 -14.57 -6.25
CA GLY A 144 -3.09 -15.79 -5.64
C GLY A 144 -2.56 -16.10 -4.23
N ALA A 145 -1.66 -15.28 -3.69
CA ALA A 145 -1.08 -15.43 -2.36
C ALA A 145 -0.83 -14.07 -1.70
N ASP A 146 -0.92 -14.03 -0.37
CA ASP A 146 -0.44 -12.90 0.44
C ASP A 146 0.95 -13.26 0.97
N GLU A 147 1.98 -12.63 0.43
CA GLU A 147 3.34 -12.77 0.94
C GLU A 147 4.25 -11.62 0.49
N VAL A 148 5.29 -11.36 1.27
CA VAL A 148 6.40 -10.48 0.89
C VAL A 148 7.67 -11.30 0.90
N ARG A 149 8.43 -11.25 -0.21
CA ARG A 149 9.69 -11.98 -0.34
C ARG A 149 10.85 -11.09 -0.79
N LEU A 150 12.07 -11.55 -0.51
CA LEU A 150 13.33 -11.03 -1.05
C LEU A 150 13.75 -11.88 -2.25
N GLN A 151 14.05 -11.24 -3.37
CA GLN A 151 14.53 -11.89 -4.59
C GLN A 151 15.77 -11.23 -5.15
#